data_AF-A0A9D2HGK0-F1
#
_entry.id   AF-A0A9D2HGK0-F1
#
_cell.length_a   1.000
_cell.length_b   1.000
_cell.length_c   1.000
_cell.angle_alpha   90.00
_cell.angle_beta   90.00
_cell.angle_gamma   90.00
#
_symmetry.space_group_name_H-M   'P 1'
#
loop_
_entity.id
_entity.type
_entity.pdbx_description
1 polymer ?
#
loop_
_entity_poly.entity_id
_entity_poly.type
_entity_poly.pdbx_seq_one_letter_code
_entity_poly.pdbx_strand_id
1 'polypeptide(L)'
;MEKKYAEEAAEHFKQLFLEQLKRAERIEKEDQALDFASLSPVIIGLCPGDGIGPIIFEEAERVITFLLKDELASGKAVLKKIDGLTLENRLACGETIPKEVLAQIKECHVILKGPTTTPQAGSGVKNLESANVSLRRELDLFANVRPVCVPEKGIDWTFFRENTEGEYTLGSKGVEIPGKMAFDFKVITDAGTRRIARAAFEFAKNNGKNHVAIVTKANIMKKTDGKFLTVCKEVAKDYPDIQVTDWYVDIMSANLINPDMQSKFQVFVLPNLYGDIITDEAAQLQGGVGTAGSANTGSRYGMFEAIHGSAPRMIEEGLGAYANPSSILKASEMLLRHIGMAEKANKLAKAMEECAAEGKVVVTGTKEGNTGKEYGDYLLEKLAKA
;
A
#
# COMPACT_ATOMS: atom_id res chain seq x y z
N MET A 1 -17.56 -25.84 33.03
CA MET A 1 -17.17 -24.52 32.49
C MET A 1 -16.07 -24.68 31.45
N GLU A 2 -14.94 -25.29 31.80
CA GLU A 2 -13.80 -25.50 30.87
C GLU A 2 -14.15 -26.33 29.63
N LYS A 3 -14.95 -27.41 29.79
CA LYS A 3 -15.43 -28.21 28.66
C LYS A 3 -16.30 -27.41 27.66
N LYS A 4 -17.13 -26.49 28.17
CA LYS A 4 -17.98 -25.62 27.35
C LYS A 4 -17.11 -24.66 26.53
N TYR A 5 -16.15 -23.98 27.16
CA TYR A 5 -15.21 -23.10 26.45
C TYR A 5 -14.41 -23.85 25.38
N ALA A 6 -13.99 -25.09 25.66
CA ALA A 6 -13.28 -25.91 24.69
C ALA A 6 -14.16 -26.29 23.49
N GLU A 7 -15.42 -26.67 23.71
CA GLU A 7 -16.38 -26.98 22.65
C GLU A 7 -16.71 -25.74 21.80
N GLU A 8 -16.91 -24.58 22.42
CA GLU A 8 -17.15 -23.31 21.73
C GLU A 8 -15.93 -22.88 20.89
N ALA A 9 -14.72 -22.98 21.44
CA ALA A 9 -13.49 -22.68 20.73
C ALA A 9 -13.25 -23.64 19.54
N ALA A 10 -13.55 -24.93 19.70
CA ALA A 10 -13.42 -25.92 18.64
C ALA A 10 -14.40 -25.67 17.49
N GLU A 11 -15.66 -25.37 17.78
CA GLU A 11 -16.65 -25.06 16.74
C GLU A 11 -16.31 -23.73 16.05
N HIS A 12 -15.86 -22.72 16.80
CA HIS A 12 -15.37 -21.46 16.23
C HIS A 12 -14.21 -21.67 15.26
N PHE A 13 -13.18 -22.42 15.67
CA PHE A 13 -12.04 -22.73 14.80
C PHE A 13 -12.47 -23.51 13.54
N LYS A 14 -13.40 -24.45 13.66
CA LYS A 14 -13.94 -25.19 12.51
C LYS A 14 -14.61 -24.26 11.50
N GLN A 15 -15.39 -23.28 11.95
CA GLN A 15 -16.00 -22.29 11.06
C GLN A 15 -14.93 -21.44 10.37
N LEU A 16 -13.96 -20.92 11.13
CA LEU A 16 -12.83 -20.16 10.57
C LEU A 16 -12.05 -20.96 9.52
N PHE A 17 -11.78 -22.23 9.80
CA PHE A 17 -11.09 -23.13 8.90
C PHE A 17 -11.83 -23.30 7.57
N LEU A 18 -13.15 -23.56 7.62
CA LEU A 18 -13.99 -23.69 6.43
C LEU A 18 -14.08 -22.37 5.64
N GLU A 19 -14.13 -21.22 6.32
CA GLU A 19 -14.06 -19.90 5.66
C GLU A 19 -12.74 -19.71 4.91
N GLN A 20 -11.60 -20.03 5.53
CA GLN A 20 -10.30 -19.86 4.90
C GLN A 20 -10.06 -20.85 3.75
N LEU A 21 -10.58 -22.08 3.84
CA LEU A 21 -10.55 -23.04 2.73
C LEU A 21 -11.30 -22.50 1.51
N LYS A 22 -12.55 -22.06 1.69
CA LYS A 22 -13.34 -21.46 0.60
C LYS A 22 -12.65 -20.24 0.00
N ARG A 23 -12.02 -19.42 0.85
CA ARG A 23 -11.26 -18.26 0.39
C ARG A 23 -10.03 -18.66 -0.43
N ALA A 24 -9.26 -19.64 0.02
CA ALA A 24 -8.09 -20.14 -0.71
C ALA A 24 -8.50 -20.70 -2.09
N GLU A 25 -9.55 -21.51 -2.14
CA GLU A 25 -10.10 -22.04 -3.40
C GLU A 25 -10.58 -20.93 -4.34
N ARG A 26 -11.11 -19.82 -3.80
CA ARG A 26 -11.52 -18.68 -4.62
C ARG A 26 -10.31 -17.99 -5.24
N ILE A 27 -9.26 -17.73 -4.46
CA ILE A 27 -8.01 -17.11 -4.96
C ILE A 27 -7.37 -17.99 -6.03
N GLU A 28 -7.41 -19.32 -5.88
CA GLU A 28 -6.90 -20.27 -6.88
C GLU A 28 -7.70 -20.29 -8.19
N LYS A 29 -9.02 -20.05 -8.12
CA LYS A 29 -9.92 -20.04 -9.29
C LYS A 29 -9.98 -18.68 -9.99
N GLU A 30 -9.62 -17.61 -9.30
CA GLU A 30 -9.57 -16.25 -9.87
C GLU A 30 -8.36 -16.13 -10.82
N ASP A 31 -8.54 -16.68 -12.02
CA ASP A 31 -7.59 -16.60 -13.11
C ASP A 31 -7.98 -15.43 -14.03
N GLN A 32 -7.26 -14.31 -13.87
CA GLN A 32 -7.02 -13.26 -14.88
C GLN A 32 -6.43 -12.04 -14.16
N ALA A 33 -5.11 -12.08 -13.95
CA ALA A 33 -4.39 -10.84 -13.72
C ALA A 33 -4.54 -9.96 -14.97
N LEU A 34 -5.01 -8.73 -14.80
CA LEU A 34 -5.01 -7.74 -15.86
C LEU A 34 -3.56 -7.37 -16.16
N ASP A 35 -3.22 -7.31 -17.44
CA ASP A 35 -2.02 -6.62 -17.87
C ASP A 35 -2.32 -5.12 -17.93
N PHE A 36 -2.04 -4.42 -16.83
CA PHE A 36 -2.31 -2.99 -16.70
C PHE A 36 -1.58 -2.14 -17.74
N ALA A 37 -0.48 -2.63 -18.31
CA ALA A 37 0.29 -1.91 -19.32
C ALA A 37 -0.37 -1.94 -20.71
N SER A 38 -1.25 -2.91 -20.98
CA SER A 38 -1.96 -3.02 -22.27
C SER A 38 -3.41 -2.52 -22.23
N LEU A 39 -3.90 -2.05 -21.08
CA LEU A 39 -5.26 -1.52 -20.95
C LEU A 39 -5.46 -0.25 -21.78
N SER A 40 -6.52 -0.21 -22.59
CA SER A 40 -6.93 0.96 -23.36
C SER A 40 -8.46 0.96 -23.58
N PRO A 41 -9.23 1.87 -22.94
CA PRO A 41 -8.78 2.87 -21.99
C PRO A 41 -8.37 2.26 -20.64
N VAL A 42 -7.33 2.82 -20.01
CA VAL A 42 -7.13 2.67 -18.56
C VAL A 42 -8.01 3.68 -17.82
N ILE A 43 -8.86 3.20 -16.90
CA ILE A 43 -9.77 4.04 -16.12
C ILE A 43 -9.14 4.27 -14.74
N ILE A 44 -8.82 5.53 -14.45
CA ILE A 44 -8.19 6.00 -13.22
C ILE A 44 -9.27 6.66 -12.36
N GLY A 45 -9.65 6.00 -11.27
CA GLY A 45 -10.54 6.56 -10.26
C GLY A 45 -9.81 7.56 -9.38
N LEU A 46 -10.37 8.75 -9.19
CA LEU A 46 -9.83 9.81 -8.36
C LEU A 46 -10.68 9.96 -7.10
N CYS A 47 -10.10 9.65 -5.93
CA CYS A 47 -10.76 9.69 -4.63
C CYS A 47 -10.02 10.67 -3.69
N PRO A 48 -10.44 11.95 -3.58
CA PRO A 48 -9.67 12.96 -2.83
C PRO A 48 -9.51 12.70 -1.33
N GLY A 49 -10.45 11.98 -0.72
CA GLY A 49 -10.39 11.61 0.70
C GLY A 49 -10.86 12.73 1.64
N ASP A 50 -10.31 12.76 2.85
CA ASP A 50 -10.72 13.60 3.98
C ASP A 50 -9.60 14.54 4.46
N GLY A 51 -9.98 15.60 5.18
CA GLY A 51 -9.04 16.52 5.85
C GLY A 51 -8.14 17.25 4.86
N ILE A 52 -6.81 17.08 4.97
CA ILE A 52 -5.86 17.64 3.99
C ILE A 52 -5.93 16.96 2.61
N GLY A 53 -6.61 15.82 2.51
CA GLY A 53 -6.70 15.00 1.30
C GLY A 53 -7.09 15.80 0.06
N PRO A 54 -8.26 16.46 0.03
CA PRO A 54 -8.68 17.27 -1.11
C PRO A 54 -7.65 18.34 -1.55
N ILE A 55 -6.92 18.94 -0.61
CA ILE A 55 -5.94 19.99 -0.88
C ILE A 55 -4.72 19.41 -1.60
N ILE A 56 -4.12 18.34 -1.05
CA ILE A 56 -2.94 17.72 -1.69
C ILE A 56 -3.32 16.97 -2.97
N PHE A 57 -4.55 16.48 -3.06
CA PHE A 57 -5.04 15.71 -4.19
C PHE A 57 -5.24 16.59 -5.42
N GLU A 58 -5.61 17.86 -5.24
CA GLU A 58 -5.67 18.83 -6.34
C GLU A 58 -4.32 18.90 -7.08
N GLU A 59 -3.20 18.94 -6.35
CA GLU A 59 -1.87 18.94 -6.97
C GLU A 59 -1.54 17.63 -7.69
N ALA A 60 -1.96 16.49 -7.12
CA ALA A 60 -1.79 15.20 -7.79
C ALA A 60 -2.63 15.09 -9.08
N GLU A 61 -3.87 15.57 -9.06
CA GLU A 61 -4.75 15.61 -10.24
C GLU A 61 -4.16 16.51 -11.34
N ARG A 62 -3.64 17.69 -10.97
CA ARG A 62 -2.96 18.60 -11.91
C ARG A 62 -1.76 17.94 -12.59
N VAL A 63 -0.91 17.29 -11.81
CA VAL A 63 0.31 16.62 -12.29
C VAL A 63 -0.01 15.42 -13.18
N ILE A 64 -0.95 14.56 -12.78
CA ILE A 64 -1.37 13.42 -13.62
C ILE A 64 -2.01 13.91 -14.91
N THR A 65 -2.88 14.92 -14.84
CA THR A 65 -3.53 15.48 -16.03
C THR A 65 -2.50 16.05 -17.01
N PHE A 66 -1.45 16.72 -16.49
CA PHE A 66 -0.35 17.20 -17.31
C PHE A 66 0.42 16.07 -17.98
N LEU A 67 0.81 15.05 -17.21
CA LEU A 67 1.61 13.93 -17.71
C LEU A 67 0.83 13.05 -18.70
N LEU A 68 -0.48 12.87 -18.51
CA LEU A 68 -1.35 12.04 -19.34
C LEU A 68 -2.10 12.82 -20.43
N LYS A 69 -1.72 14.07 -20.71
CA LYS A 69 -2.43 14.94 -21.67
C LYS A 69 -2.76 14.25 -23.00
N ASP A 70 -1.81 13.51 -23.57
CA ASP A 70 -1.98 12.84 -24.87
C ASP A 70 -2.87 11.60 -24.77
N GLU A 71 -2.77 10.81 -23.70
CA GLU A 71 -3.62 9.64 -23.45
C GLU A 71 -5.05 10.05 -23.15
N LEU A 72 -5.25 11.16 -22.44
CA LEU A 72 -6.56 11.74 -22.18
C LEU A 72 -7.18 12.26 -23.48
N ALA A 73 -6.41 12.98 -24.30
CA ALA A 73 -6.87 13.49 -25.58
C ALA A 73 -7.21 12.38 -26.59
N SER A 74 -6.46 11.27 -26.57
CA SER A 74 -6.69 10.10 -27.44
C SER A 74 -7.69 9.08 -26.89
N GLY A 75 -8.19 9.27 -25.66
CA GLY A 75 -9.09 8.33 -24.99
C GLY A 75 -8.42 7.01 -24.56
N LYS A 76 -7.08 6.96 -24.50
CA LYS A 76 -6.33 5.82 -23.95
C LYS A 76 -6.32 5.80 -22.42
N ALA A 77 -6.56 6.95 -21.79
CA ALA A 77 -6.77 7.07 -20.35
C ALA A 77 -8.06 7.84 -20.08
N VAL A 78 -8.72 7.52 -18.97
CA VAL A 78 -9.91 8.24 -18.48
C VAL A 78 -9.71 8.54 -17.00
N LEU A 79 -9.84 9.80 -16.61
CA LEU A 79 -9.93 10.19 -15.20
C LEU A 79 -11.40 10.22 -14.80
N LYS A 80 -11.77 9.43 -13.78
CA LYS A 80 -13.12 9.37 -13.23
C LYS A 80 -13.10 9.88 -11.79
N LYS A 81 -13.71 11.03 -11.54
CA LYS A 81 -13.89 11.51 -10.17
C LYS A 81 -14.90 10.63 -9.44
N ILE A 82 -14.54 10.21 -8.24
CA ILE A 82 -15.38 9.41 -7.35
C ILE A 82 -15.50 10.18 -6.04
N ASP A 83 -16.59 10.91 -5.95
CA ASP A 83 -16.98 11.60 -4.73
C ASP A 83 -17.73 10.64 -3.79
N GLY A 84 -17.77 10.95 -2.49
CA GLY A 84 -18.59 10.20 -1.53
C GLY A 84 -17.85 9.14 -0.71
N LEU A 85 -16.53 8.96 -0.88
CA LEU A 85 -15.71 8.21 0.10
C LEU A 85 -15.41 9.03 1.37
N THR A 86 -15.97 10.23 1.49
CA THR A 86 -15.75 11.13 2.63
C THR A 86 -16.29 10.54 3.93
N LEU A 87 -15.68 10.91 5.06
CA LEU A 87 -16.14 10.55 6.39
C LEU A 87 -17.61 10.96 6.60
N GLU A 88 -17.99 12.16 6.17
CA GLU A 88 -19.35 12.67 6.28
C GLU A 88 -20.37 11.73 5.60
N ASN A 89 -20.13 11.34 4.35
CA ASN A 89 -21.04 10.47 3.61
C ASN A 89 -21.07 9.05 4.21
N ARG A 90 -19.92 8.51 4.59
CA ARG A 90 -19.81 7.20 5.26
C ARG A 90 -20.61 7.15 6.56
N LEU A 91 -20.56 8.23 7.35
CA LEU A 91 -21.33 8.36 8.58
C LEU A 91 -22.84 8.51 8.30
N ALA A 92 -23.21 9.31 7.30
CA ALA A 92 -24.61 9.48 6.91
C ALA A 92 -25.25 8.16 6.42
N CYS A 93 -24.53 7.37 5.61
CA CYS A 93 -24.97 6.04 5.18
C CYS A 93 -24.84 4.98 6.30
N GLY A 94 -24.01 5.23 7.30
CA GLY A 94 -23.64 4.25 8.32
C GLY A 94 -22.90 3.04 7.75
N GLU A 95 -22.23 3.20 6.61
CA GLU A 95 -21.47 2.17 5.89
C GLU A 95 -19.99 2.56 5.82
N THR A 96 -19.08 1.60 6.03
CA THR A 96 -17.63 1.87 5.92
C THR A 96 -17.23 2.36 4.54
N ILE A 97 -17.85 1.78 3.50
CA ILE A 97 -17.78 2.24 2.11
C ILE A 97 -19.22 2.19 1.58
N PRO A 98 -19.83 3.33 1.21
CA PRO A 98 -21.16 3.33 0.65
C PRO A 98 -21.24 2.44 -0.60
N LYS A 99 -22.28 1.64 -0.74
CA LYS A 99 -22.40 0.65 -1.84
C LYS A 99 -22.24 1.26 -3.23
N GLU A 100 -22.84 2.42 -3.46
CA GLU A 100 -22.76 3.14 -4.74
C GLU A 100 -21.32 3.61 -5.03
N VAL A 101 -20.61 4.07 -4.00
CA VAL A 101 -19.20 4.49 -4.11
C VAL A 101 -18.32 3.28 -4.44
N LEU A 102 -18.54 2.14 -3.76
CA LEU A 102 -17.81 0.91 -4.06
C LEU A 102 -18.06 0.42 -5.49
N ALA A 103 -19.30 0.53 -5.99
CA ALA A 103 -19.62 0.19 -7.37
C ALA A 103 -18.85 1.08 -8.36
N GLN A 104 -18.83 2.40 -8.13
CA GLN A 104 -18.07 3.33 -8.96
C GLN A 104 -16.56 3.06 -8.94
N ILE A 105 -16.01 2.66 -7.79
CA ILE A 105 -14.60 2.25 -7.64
C ILE A 105 -14.33 0.98 -8.44
N LYS A 106 -15.23 -0.02 -8.39
CA LYS A 106 -15.07 -1.30 -9.10
C LYS A 106 -15.21 -1.19 -10.64
N GLU A 107 -15.68 -0.05 -11.15
CA GLU A 107 -15.65 0.30 -12.58
C GLU A 107 -14.29 0.83 -13.06
N CYS A 108 -13.39 1.19 -12.14
CA CYS A 108 -12.04 1.66 -12.46
C CYS A 108 -11.03 0.51 -12.43
N HIS A 109 -9.94 0.64 -13.18
CA HIS A 109 -8.83 -0.32 -13.14
C HIS A 109 -7.83 0.04 -12.03
N VAL A 110 -7.54 1.33 -11.89
CA VAL A 110 -6.66 1.85 -10.85
C VAL A 110 -7.31 3.02 -10.13
N ILE A 111 -6.99 3.20 -8.85
CA ILE A 111 -7.50 4.25 -7.99
C ILE A 111 -6.33 5.06 -7.46
N LEU A 112 -6.35 6.37 -7.66
CA LEU A 112 -5.54 7.30 -6.86
C LEU A 112 -6.41 7.81 -5.71
N LYS A 113 -5.93 7.65 -4.48
CA LYS A 113 -6.71 7.89 -3.28
C LYS A 113 -5.95 8.76 -2.26
N GLY A 114 -6.58 9.84 -1.81
CA GLY A 114 -6.13 10.63 -0.67
C GLY A 114 -6.39 9.94 0.69
N PRO A 115 -5.91 10.51 1.80
CA PRO A 115 -6.15 9.95 3.12
C PRO A 115 -7.64 9.91 3.47
N THR A 116 -8.08 8.88 4.20
CA THR A 116 -9.45 8.79 4.72
C THR A 116 -9.43 8.67 6.24
N THR A 117 -10.30 9.41 6.92
CA THR A 117 -10.41 9.39 8.37
C THR A 117 -11.18 8.14 8.83
N THR A 118 -10.70 7.49 9.89
CA THR A 118 -11.46 6.43 10.59
C THR A 118 -11.96 7.02 11.91
N PRO A 119 -13.28 6.95 12.22
CA PRO A 119 -13.80 7.45 13.48
C PRO A 119 -13.14 6.71 14.66
N GLN A 120 -12.73 7.44 15.70
CA GLN A 120 -12.17 6.82 16.90
C GLN A 120 -13.29 6.23 17.77
N ALA A 121 -13.03 5.05 18.36
CA ALA A 121 -13.94 4.47 19.34
C ALA A 121 -14.13 5.42 20.53
N GLY A 122 -15.40 5.69 20.90
CA GLY A 122 -15.73 6.62 21.99
C GLY A 122 -15.92 8.09 21.58
N SER A 123 -15.73 8.44 20.30
CA SER A 123 -15.96 9.82 19.78
C SER A 123 -17.42 10.27 19.72
N GLY A 124 -18.39 9.46 20.19
CA GLY A 124 -19.82 9.73 20.07
C GLY A 124 -20.40 9.48 18.66
N VAL A 125 -19.55 9.11 17.69
CA VAL A 125 -19.93 8.79 16.31
C VAL A 125 -19.95 7.27 16.12
N LYS A 126 -20.77 6.76 15.19
CA LYS A 126 -20.86 5.33 14.87
C LYS A 126 -19.45 4.78 14.56
N ASN A 127 -19.06 3.72 15.26
CA ASN A 127 -17.78 3.05 15.02
C ASN A 127 -17.82 2.39 13.64
N LEU A 128 -16.99 2.86 12.71
CA LEU A 128 -16.84 2.29 11.37
C LEU A 128 -15.46 1.66 11.25
N GLU A 129 -15.38 0.54 10.53
CA GLU A 129 -14.10 -0.06 10.14
C GLU A 129 -13.29 0.95 9.29
N SER A 130 -11.98 0.76 9.20
CA SER A 130 -11.14 1.54 8.30
C SER A 130 -11.56 1.34 6.84
N ALA A 131 -11.81 2.44 6.12
CA ALA A 131 -12.08 2.41 4.69
C ALA A 131 -10.89 1.85 3.89
N ASN A 132 -9.65 2.13 4.33
CA ASN A 132 -8.44 1.60 3.68
C ASN A 132 -8.41 0.07 3.75
N VAL A 133 -8.64 -0.49 4.94
CA VAL A 133 -8.67 -1.95 5.15
C VAL A 133 -9.81 -2.58 4.35
N SER A 134 -11.00 -1.96 4.40
CA SER A 134 -12.17 -2.44 3.67
C SER A 134 -11.95 -2.43 2.15
N LEU A 135 -11.38 -1.37 1.58
CA LEU A 135 -11.09 -1.29 0.14
C LEU A 135 -10.06 -2.33 -0.30
N ARG A 136 -8.98 -2.52 0.47
CA ARG A 136 -7.96 -3.55 0.18
C ARG A 136 -8.58 -4.95 0.13
N ARG A 137 -9.53 -5.24 1.02
CA ARG A 137 -10.27 -6.52 1.04
C ARG A 137 -11.25 -6.63 -0.13
N GLU A 138 -12.07 -5.60 -0.36
CA GLU A 138 -13.10 -5.60 -1.40
C GLU A 138 -12.55 -5.65 -2.83
N LEU A 139 -11.32 -5.17 -3.02
CA LEU A 139 -10.62 -5.14 -4.31
C LEU A 139 -9.52 -6.21 -4.40
N ASP A 140 -9.37 -7.06 -3.37
CA ASP A 140 -8.32 -8.09 -3.25
C ASP A 140 -6.90 -7.58 -3.58
N LEU A 141 -6.54 -6.45 -2.97
CA LEU A 141 -5.24 -5.79 -3.16
C LEU A 141 -4.17 -6.45 -2.30
N PHE A 142 -3.74 -7.64 -2.73
CA PHE A 142 -2.89 -8.55 -1.98
C PHE A 142 -1.45 -8.08 -1.74
N ALA A 143 -0.94 -7.14 -2.52
CA ALA A 143 0.42 -6.64 -2.40
C ALA A 143 0.42 -5.17 -1.97
N ASN A 144 0.86 -4.89 -0.75
CA ASN A 144 1.25 -3.54 -0.36
C ASN A 144 2.73 -3.33 -0.73
N VAL A 145 2.96 -2.46 -1.71
CA VAL A 145 4.28 -2.12 -2.24
C VAL A 145 4.71 -0.77 -1.68
N ARG A 146 5.88 -0.75 -1.03
CA ARG A 146 6.46 0.47 -0.43
C ARG A 146 7.92 0.62 -0.87
N PRO A 147 8.27 1.61 -1.69
CA PRO A 147 9.65 1.92 -2.00
C PRO A 147 10.28 2.80 -0.91
N VAL A 148 11.54 2.54 -0.58
CA VAL A 148 12.35 3.39 0.32
C VAL A 148 13.67 3.67 -0.35
N CYS A 149 13.98 4.96 -0.56
CA CYS A 149 15.18 5.40 -1.26
C CYS A 149 15.93 6.44 -0.43
N VAL A 150 17.19 6.13 -0.10
CA VAL A 150 18.11 7.01 0.65
C VAL A 150 19.49 6.92 -0.04
N PRO A 151 19.70 7.66 -1.14
CA PRO A 151 20.89 7.51 -2.00
C PRO A 151 22.22 7.67 -1.27
N GLU A 152 22.30 8.57 -0.30
CA GLU A 152 23.51 8.81 0.52
C GLU A 152 23.91 7.62 1.39
N LYS A 153 22.99 6.69 1.62
CA LYS A 153 23.22 5.41 2.31
C LYS A 153 23.30 4.22 1.34
N GLY A 154 23.20 4.46 0.04
CA GLY A 154 23.09 3.42 -0.98
C GLY A 154 21.83 2.57 -0.85
N ILE A 155 20.75 3.13 -0.29
CA ILE A 155 19.48 2.43 -0.08
C ILE A 155 18.55 2.71 -1.26
N ASP A 156 18.12 1.63 -1.91
CA ASP A 156 17.06 1.64 -2.92
C ASP A 156 16.28 0.32 -2.80
N TRP A 157 15.37 0.33 -1.83
CA TRP A 157 14.59 -0.80 -1.38
C TRP A 157 13.17 -0.76 -1.92
N THR A 158 12.61 -1.93 -2.22
CA THR A 158 11.19 -2.07 -2.49
C THR A 158 10.62 -3.25 -1.72
N PHE A 159 9.67 -2.97 -0.84
CA PHE A 159 9.03 -3.97 -0.01
C PHE A 159 7.73 -4.44 -0.66
N PHE A 160 7.54 -5.76 -0.73
CA PHE A 160 6.32 -6.46 -1.10
C PHE A 160 5.75 -7.13 0.14
N ARG A 161 4.83 -6.43 0.79
CA ARG A 161 4.09 -6.92 1.95
C ARG A 161 2.82 -7.60 1.48
N GLU A 162 2.63 -8.87 1.88
CA GLU A 162 1.34 -9.55 1.77
C GLU A 162 0.28 -8.77 2.57
N ASN A 163 -0.90 -8.52 2.01
CA ASN A 163 -1.85 -7.53 2.52
C ASN A 163 -3.28 -8.06 2.72
N THR A 164 -3.48 -9.38 2.60
CA THR A 164 -4.79 -10.02 2.62
C THR A 164 -4.88 -11.21 3.58
N GLU A 165 -3.80 -11.73 4.13
CA GLU A 165 -3.81 -12.86 5.06
C GLU A 165 -2.95 -12.57 6.31
N GLY A 166 -2.54 -13.61 7.03
CA GLY A 166 -1.82 -13.50 8.30
C GLY A 166 -2.71 -13.07 9.47
N GLU A 167 -2.05 -12.50 10.47
CA GLU A 167 -2.61 -12.03 11.74
C GLU A 167 -3.63 -10.90 11.52
N TYR A 168 -3.48 -10.09 10.48
CA TYR A 168 -4.42 -8.99 10.16
C TYR A 168 -5.81 -9.49 9.78
N THR A 169 -5.93 -10.74 9.31
CA THR A 169 -7.20 -11.31 8.91
C THR A 169 -7.90 -12.08 10.02
N LEU A 170 -7.12 -12.79 10.85
CA LEU A 170 -7.68 -13.71 11.84
C LEU A 170 -7.36 -13.36 13.29
N GLY A 171 -6.49 -12.40 13.56
CA GLY A 171 -6.10 -12.03 14.93
C GLY A 171 -7.29 -11.56 15.76
N SER A 172 -8.14 -10.69 15.21
CA SER A 172 -9.37 -10.25 15.88
C SER A 172 -10.47 -11.32 15.97
N LYS A 173 -10.27 -12.48 15.34
CA LYS A 173 -11.16 -13.64 15.41
C LYS A 173 -10.68 -14.66 16.44
N GLY A 174 -9.81 -14.27 17.37
CA GLY A 174 -9.36 -15.11 18.47
C GLY A 174 -10.47 -15.54 19.43
N VAL A 175 -10.09 -16.37 20.41
CA VAL A 175 -10.94 -16.75 21.55
C VAL A 175 -10.24 -16.44 22.85
N GLU A 176 -10.99 -15.89 23.81
CA GLU A 176 -10.50 -15.59 25.15
C GLU A 176 -11.25 -16.41 26.20
N ILE A 177 -10.49 -16.98 27.13
CA ILE A 177 -11.00 -17.61 28.35
C ILE A 177 -10.67 -16.65 29.51
N PRO A 178 -11.69 -15.92 30.03
CA PRO A 178 -11.48 -14.86 31.00
C PRO A 178 -10.64 -15.30 32.21
N GLY A 179 -9.62 -14.50 32.53
CA GLY A 179 -8.72 -14.75 33.65
C GLY A 179 -7.77 -15.95 33.48
N LYS A 180 -7.70 -16.55 32.28
CA LYS A 180 -6.82 -17.70 32.01
C LYS A 180 -5.91 -17.49 30.81
N MET A 181 -6.46 -17.37 29.61
CA MET A 181 -5.68 -17.38 28.36
C MET A 181 -6.47 -16.83 27.16
N ALA A 182 -5.75 -16.41 26.12
CA ALA A 182 -6.31 -16.02 24.83
C ALA A 182 -5.56 -16.72 23.70
N PHE A 183 -6.27 -16.98 22.59
CA PHE A 183 -5.72 -17.53 21.36
C PHE A 183 -6.09 -16.65 20.19
N ASP A 184 -5.09 -16.16 19.48
CA ASP A 184 -5.27 -15.51 18.18
C ASP A 184 -4.79 -16.43 17.07
N PHE A 185 -5.27 -16.18 15.87
CA PHE A 185 -5.03 -17.04 14.72
C PHE A 185 -4.22 -16.33 13.62
N LYS A 186 -3.43 -17.12 12.91
CA LYS A 186 -2.68 -16.72 11.71
C LYS A 186 -2.94 -17.74 10.61
N VAL A 187 -3.19 -17.26 9.40
CA VAL A 187 -3.31 -18.10 8.20
C VAL A 187 -2.35 -17.64 7.11
N ILE A 188 -1.75 -18.60 6.43
CA ILE A 188 -0.96 -18.39 5.21
C ILE A 188 -1.41 -19.44 4.21
N THR A 189 -1.75 -19.00 3.00
CA THR A 189 -2.19 -19.86 1.89
C THR A 189 -1.12 -19.93 0.81
N ASP A 190 -1.10 -21.03 0.06
CA ASP A 190 -0.14 -21.20 -1.03
C ASP A 190 -0.45 -20.22 -2.18
N ALA A 191 -1.73 -20.04 -2.52
CA ALA A 191 -2.15 -19.12 -3.57
C ALA A 191 -1.79 -17.66 -3.24
N GLY A 192 -2.08 -17.21 -2.01
CA GLY A 192 -1.75 -15.85 -1.57
C GLY A 192 -0.24 -15.61 -1.47
N THR A 193 0.53 -16.61 -1.04
CA THR A 193 2.00 -16.52 -1.04
C THR A 193 2.59 -16.51 -2.46
N ARG A 194 2.09 -17.36 -3.38
CA ARG A 194 2.60 -17.42 -4.76
C ARG A 194 2.44 -16.09 -5.48
N ARG A 195 1.28 -15.44 -5.35
CA ARG A 195 1.01 -14.16 -6.02
C ARG A 195 1.87 -13.01 -5.51
N ILE A 196 2.09 -12.89 -4.19
CA ILE A 196 2.97 -11.85 -3.63
C ILE A 196 4.44 -12.11 -3.98
N ALA A 197 4.89 -13.37 -3.93
CA ALA A 197 6.24 -13.73 -4.34
C ALA A 197 6.46 -13.41 -5.82
N ARG A 198 5.55 -13.84 -6.70
CA ARG A 198 5.64 -13.57 -8.14
C ARG A 198 5.67 -12.07 -8.43
N ALA A 199 4.82 -11.28 -7.77
CA ALA A 199 4.83 -9.82 -7.91
C ALA A 199 6.20 -9.21 -7.56
N ALA A 200 6.84 -9.66 -6.48
CA ALA A 200 8.14 -9.18 -6.07
C ALA A 200 9.28 -9.60 -7.03
N PHE A 201 9.28 -10.85 -7.48
CA PHE A 201 10.30 -11.36 -8.41
C PHE A 201 10.16 -10.73 -9.82
N GLU A 202 8.93 -10.56 -10.32
CA GLU A 202 8.69 -9.82 -11.57
C GLU A 202 9.12 -8.36 -11.45
N PHE A 203 8.82 -7.71 -10.33
CA PHE A 203 9.31 -6.36 -10.08
C PHE A 203 10.84 -6.30 -10.10
N ALA A 204 11.51 -7.23 -9.40
CA ALA A 204 12.96 -7.27 -9.36
C ALA A 204 13.56 -7.40 -10.78
N LYS A 205 13.06 -8.37 -11.56
CA LYS A 205 13.46 -8.59 -12.95
C LYS A 205 13.26 -7.34 -13.82
N ASN A 206 12.06 -6.75 -13.78
CA ASN A 206 11.69 -5.64 -14.66
C ASN A 206 12.35 -4.30 -14.28
N ASN A 207 12.92 -4.20 -13.09
CA ASN A 207 13.60 -2.99 -12.60
C ASN A 207 15.11 -3.20 -12.39
N GLY A 208 15.69 -4.25 -12.99
CA GLY A 208 17.13 -4.51 -12.94
C GLY A 208 17.67 -4.80 -11.53
N LYS A 209 16.81 -5.23 -10.60
CA LYS A 209 17.20 -5.69 -9.27
C LYS A 209 17.56 -7.18 -9.36
N ASN A 210 18.65 -7.56 -8.70
CA ASN A 210 19.21 -8.90 -8.74
C ASN A 210 19.17 -9.60 -7.37
N HIS A 211 18.56 -9.00 -6.35
CA HIS A 211 18.46 -9.60 -5.02
C HIS A 211 17.06 -9.46 -4.41
N VAL A 212 16.48 -10.60 -4.00
CA VAL A 212 15.20 -10.68 -3.28
C VAL A 212 15.43 -11.35 -1.91
N ALA A 213 15.08 -10.64 -0.83
CA ALA A 213 15.15 -11.12 0.54
C ALA A 213 13.75 -11.58 1.02
N ILE A 214 13.63 -12.85 1.42
CA ILE A 214 12.41 -13.41 2.02
C ILE A 214 12.50 -13.27 3.54
N VAL A 215 11.59 -12.52 4.17
CA VAL A 215 11.66 -12.20 5.60
C VAL A 215 10.54 -12.91 6.35
N THR A 216 10.89 -13.77 7.32
CA THR A 216 9.92 -14.58 8.07
C THR A 216 10.34 -14.80 9.53
N LYS A 217 9.58 -15.56 10.31
CA LYS A 217 10.01 -16.16 11.58
C LYS A 217 9.86 -17.68 11.55
N ALA A 218 10.27 -18.31 10.44
CA ALA A 218 10.06 -19.74 10.19
C ALA A 218 10.72 -20.69 11.20
N ASN A 219 11.73 -20.24 11.95
CA ASN A 219 12.34 -21.01 13.05
C ASN A 219 11.37 -21.23 14.24
N ILE A 220 10.44 -20.30 14.45
CA ILE A 220 9.39 -20.39 15.48
C ILE A 220 8.08 -20.85 14.84
N MET A 221 7.63 -20.15 13.81
CA MET A 221 6.34 -20.34 13.14
C MET A 221 6.43 -21.37 11.99
N LYS A 222 6.69 -22.63 12.34
CA LYS A 222 7.01 -23.68 11.36
C LYS A 222 5.94 -23.91 10.29
N LYS A 223 4.65 -23.78 10.63
CA LYS A 223 3.53 -24.11 9.72
C LYS A 223 3.12 -22.95 8.81
N THR A 224 3.08 -21.73 9.32
CA THR A 224 2.68 -20.54 8.54
C THR A 224 3.89 -19.97 7.80
N ASP A 225 4.92 -19.58 8.54
CA ASP A 225 6.08 -18.89 8.00
C ASP A 225 6.99 -19.86 7.26
N GLY A 226 7.09 -21.10 7.74
CA GLY A 226 7.77 -22.17 6.99
C GLY A 226 7.08 -22.46 5.64
N LYS A 227 5.74 -22.41 5.59
CA LYS A 227 4.99 -22.52 4.32
C LYS A 227 5.25 -21.31 3.44
N PHE A 228 5.17 -20.09 3.98
CA PHE A 228 5.48 -18.87 3.24
C PHE A 228 6.86 -18.93 2.59
N LEU A 229 7.89 -19.26 3.38
CA LEU A 229 9.27 -19.41 2.93
C LEU A 229 9.41 -20.47 1.83
N THR A 230 8.78 -21.64 2.01
CA THR A 230 8.83 -22.74 1.05
C THR A 230 8.24 -22.32 -0.29
N VAL A 231 7.05 -21.72 -0.28
CA VAL A 231 6.36 -21.29 -1.50
C VAL A 231 7.11 -20.15 -2.20
N CYS A 232 7.67 -19.18 -1.47
CA CYS A 232 8.53 -18.14 -2.05
C CYS A 232 9.77 -18.75 -2.72
N LYS A 233 10.41 -19.74 -2.10
CA LYS A 233 11.55 -20.49 -2.68
C LYS A 233 11.16 -21.35 -3.88
N GLU A 234 9.91 -21.83 -3.96
CA GLU A 234 9.38 -22.49 -5.16
C GLU A 234 9.27 -21.50 -6.32
N VAL A 235 8.66 -20.33 -6.09
CA VAL A 235 8.54 -19.27 -7.11
C VAL A 235 9.90 -18.77 -7.58
N ALA A 236 10.87 -18.65 -6.67
CA ALA A 236 12.24 -18.24 -6.99
C ALA A 236 12.91 -19.09 -8.09
N LYS A 237 12.51 -20.36 -8.25
CA LYS A 237 13.06 -21.25 -9.30
C LYS A 237 12.75 -20.77 -10.71
N ASP A 238 11.70 -19.96 -10.89
CA ASP A 238 11.34 -19.34 -12.16
C ASP A 238 12.26 -18.14 -12.51
N TYR A 239 13.13 -17.70 -11.57
CA TYR A 239 13.96 -16.50 -11.69
C TYR A 239 15.44 -16.77 -11.34
N PRO A 240 16.17 -17.57 -12.16
CA PRO A 240 17.52 -18.05 -11.84
C PRO A 240 18.57 -16.93 -11.72
N ASP A 241 18.34 -15.78 -12.36
CA ASP A 241 19.26 -14.64 -12.34
C ASP A 241 19.12 -13.76 -11.08
N ILE A 242 18.14 -14.05 -10.22
CA ILE A 242 17.89 -13.30 -8.99
C ILE A 242 18.46 -14.08 -7.81
N GLN A 243 19.42 -13.48 -7.11
CA GLN A 243 19.89 -13.99 -5.83
C GLN A 243 18.75 -13.95 -4.82
N VAL A 244 18.55 -15.06 -4.11
CA VAL A 244 17.55 -15.17 -3.05
C VAL A 244 18.23 -15.41 -1.72
N THR A 245 17.89 -14.60 -0.73
CA THR A 245 18.27 -14.83 0.67
C THR A 245 17.03 -14.95 1.54
N ASP A 246 17.14 -15.66 2.66
CA ASP A 246 16.10 -15.70 3.68
C ASP A 246 16.64 -15.19 5.01
N TRP A 247 15.81 -14.38 5.67
CA TRP A 247 16.16 -13.70 6.91
C TRP A 247 15.06 -13.86 7.93
N TYR A 248 15.46 -13.97 9.20
CA TYR A 248 14.49 -13.83 10.28
C TYR A 248 14.16 -12.35 10.50
N VAL A 249 12.90 -12.05 10.83
CA VAL A 249 12.42 -10.66 10.98
C VAL A 249 13.19 -9.86 12.03
N ASP A 250 13.68 -10.51 13.09
CA ASP A 250 14.49 -9.86 14.13
C ASP A 250 15.86 -9.41 13.63
N ILE A 251 16.60 -10.31 12.96
CA ILE A 251 17.89 -9.95 12.37
C ILE A 251 17.71 -8.99 11.18
N MET A 252 16.59 -9.07 10.47
CA MET A 252 16.27 -8.13 9.40
C MET A 252 16.11 -6.71 9.95
N SER A 253 15.33 -6.52 11.03
CA SER A 253 15.19 -5.22 11.70
C SER A 253 16.56 -4.63 12.10
N ALA A 254 17.44 -5.44 12.68
CA ALA A 254 18.81 -5.00 13.00
C ALA A 254 19.63 -4.67 11.74
N ASN A 255 19.47 -5.41 10.65
CA ASN A 255 20.20 -5.19 9.41
C ASN A 255 19.73 -3.98 8.61
N LEU A 256 18.49 -3.51 8.78
CA LEU A 256 18.02 -2.27 8.16
C LEU A 256 18.85 -1.06 8.59
N ILE A 257 19.28 -1.04 9.85
CA ILE A 257 20.08 0.06 10.41
C ILE A 257 21.59 -0.21 10.41
N ASN A 258 22.02 -1.35 9.85
CA ASN A 258 23.42 -1.72 9.77
C ASN A 258 24.04 -1.17 8.47
N PRO A 259 24.99 -0.22 8.55
CA PRO A 259 25.61 0.37 7.36
C PRO A 259 26.29 -0.64 6.42
N ASP A 260 26.78 -1.76 6.95
CA ASP A 260 27.46 -2.80 6.18
C ASP A 260 26.50 -3.73 5.41
N MET A 261 25.20 -3.64 5.71
CA MET A 261 24.16 -4.52 5.18
C MET A 261 23.12 -3.77 4.35
N GLN A 262 22.80 -2.53 4.71
CA GLN A 262 21.69 -1.77 4.11
C GLN A 262 21.74 -1.71 2.57
N SER A 263 22.93 -1.52 1.98
CA SER A 263 23.13 -1.41 0.53
C SER A 263 23.10 -2.76 -0.21
N LYS A 264 23.07 -3.89 0.51
CA LYS A 264 23.01 -5.23 -0.08
C LYS A 264 21.58 -5.70 -0.35
N PHE A 265 20.59 -5.02 0.22
CA PHE A 265 19.18 -5.35 -0.01
C PHE A 265 18.59 -4.51 -1.12
N GLN A 266 17.61 -5.08 -1.83
CA GLN A 266 16.95 -4.43 -2.96
C GLN A 266 15.45 -4.67 -2.93
N VAL A 267 15.02 -5.94 -2.94
CA VAL A 267 13.59 -6.29 -2.90
C VAL A 267 13.32 -7.20 -1.70
N PHE A 268 12.22 -6.96 -1.00
CA PHE A 268 11.83 -7.74 0.18
C PHE A 268 10.45 -8.35 0.00
N VAL A 269 10.26 -9.59 0.41
CA VAL A 269 8.94 -10.26 0.43
C VAL A 269 8.62 -10.68 1.85
N LEU A 270 7.50 -10.18 2.38
CA LEU A 270 7.13 -10.36 3.79
C LEU A 270 5.66 -10.76 3.96
N PRO A 271 5.35 -11.64 4.92
CA PRO A 271 4.00 -11.77 5.48
C PRO A 271 3.51 -10.45 6.07
N ASN A 272 2.18 -10.31 6.17
CA ASN A 272 1.52 -9.05 6.48
C ASN A 272 2.05 -8.30 7.71
N LEU A 273 2.08 -8.94 8.88
CA LEU A 273 2.51 -8.29 10.13
C LEU A 273 3.99 -7.85 10.10
N TYR A 274 4.87 -8.69 9.53
CA TYR A 274 6.29 -8.34 9.44
C TYR A 274 6.52 -7.24 8.43
N GLY A 275 5.80 -7.27 7.30
CA GLY A 275 5.80 -6.20 6.33
C GLY A 275 5.37 -4.87 6.94
N ASP A 276 4.36 -4.84 7.80
CA ASP A 276 3.94 -3.61 8.48
C ASP A 276 5.09 -2.98 9.27
N ILE A 277 5.66 -3.76 10.20
CA ILE A 277 6.70 -3.31 11.12
C ILE A 277 7.97 -2.88 10.36
N ILE A 278 8.48 -3.75 9.49
CA ILE A 278 9.75 -3.53 8.78
C ILE A 278 9.65 -2.35 7.81
N THR A 279 8.50 -2.15 7.16
CA THR A 279 8.36 -1.01 6.23
C THR A 279 8.23 0.32 6.93
N ASP A 280 7.63 0.37 8.12
CA ASP A 280 7.58 1.59 8.94
C ASP A 280 8.97 1.96 9.48
N GLU A 281 9.76 0.96 9.94
CA GLU A 281 11.17 1.15 10.31
C GLU A 281 11.99 1.69 9.13
N ALA A 282 11.82 1.11 7.94
CA ALA A 282 12.51 1.55 6.74
C ALA A 282 12.12 2.97 6.31
N ALA A 283 10.84 3.33 6.39
CA ALA A 283 10.37 4.68 6.07
C ALA A 283 11.00 5.75 6.99
N GLN A 284 11.25 5.42 8.26
CA GLN A 284 11.95 6.34 9.18
C GLN A 284 13.35 6.70 8.70
N LEU A 285 14.05 5.81 7.99
CA LEU A 285 15.38 6.08 7.44
C LEU A 285 15.37 7.12 6.31
N GLN A 286 14.22 7.32 5.64
CA GLN A 286 14.02 8.30 4.55
C GLN A 286 13.46 9.65 5.05
N GLY A 287 13.37 9.86 6.37
CA GLY A 287 12.80 11.08 6.95
C GLY A 287 11.34 10.94 7.39
N GLY A 288 10.82 9.71 7.43
CA GLY A 288 9.52 9.38 8.04
C GLY A 288 8.42 9.07 7.02
N VAL A 289 7.27 8.67 7.54
CA VAL A 289 6.12 8.19 6.74
C VAL A 289 5.45 9.26 5.87
N GLY A 290 5.73 10.54 6.12
CA GLY A 290 5.08 11.67 5.42
C GLY A 290 5.55 11.90 3.98
N THR A 291 6.68 11.34 3.57
CA THR A 291 7.27 11.52 2.23
C THR A 291 7.13 10.28 1.35
N ALA A 292 6.79 9.14 1.93
CA ALA A 292 6.66 7.88 1.21
C ALA A 292 5.27 7.74 0.57
N GLY A 293 5.22 7.21 -0.66
CA GLY A 293 3.99 6.77 -1.31
C GLY A 293 3.75 5.28 -1.06
N SER A 294 2.50 4.81 -1.23
CA SER A 294 2.19 3.38 -1.19
C SER A 294 1.31 2.95 -2.36
N ALA A 295 1.52 1.72 -2.80
CA ALA A 295 0.63 1.05 -3.75
C ALA A 295 0.07 -0.22 -3.11
N ASN A 296 -1.23 -0.43 -3.22
CA ASN A 296 -1.91 -1.67 -2.90
C ASN A 296 -2.37 -2.26 -4.23
N THR A 297 -1.77 -3.36 -4.65
CA THR A 297 -2.02 -3.96 -5.97
C THR A 297 -2.63 -5.33 -5.82
N GLY A 298 -3.59 -5.62 -6.69
CA GLY A 298 -4.23 -6.91 -6.84
C GLY A 298 -4.19 -7.36 -8.30
N SER A 299 -4.81 -8.51 -8.59
CA SER A 299 -4.82 -9.04 -9.96
C SER A 299 -5.68 -8.20 -10.91
N ARG A 300 -6.76 -7.57 -10.41
CA ARG A 300 -7.72 -6.80 -11.24
C ARG A 300 -7.70 -5.31 -10.96
N TYR A 301 -7.27 -4.91 -9.76
CA TYR A 301 -7.33 -3.53 -9.30
C TYR A 301 -5.98 -3.07 -8.76
N GLY A 302 -5.68 -1.78 -8.88
CA GLY A 302 -4.59 -1.12 -8.17
C GLY A 302 -5.10 0.09 -7.40
N MET A 303 -4.60 0.33 -6.19
CA MET A 303 -4.92 1.51 -5.38
C MET A 303 -3.65 2.16 -4.87
N PHE A 304 -3.40 3.39 -5.29
CA PHE A 304 -2.23 4.19 -4.98
C PHE A 304 -2.63 5.29 -4.02
N GLU A 305 -1.96 5.37 -2.87
CA GLU A 305 -2.36 6.29 -1.81
C GLU A 305 -1.17 6.89 -1.06
N ALA A 306 -1.41 8.09 -0.53
CA ALA A 306 -0.51 8.68 0.46
C ALA A 306 -0.47 7.81 1.73
N ILE A 307 0.69 7.75 2.39
CA ILE A 307 0.85 6.95 3.61
C ILE A 307 0.31 7.69 4.85
N HIS A 308 0.40 9.02 4.85
CA HIS A 308 -0.05 9.82 5.99
C HIS A 308 -1.59 9.84 6.13
N GLY A 309 -2.06 10.21 7.33
CA GLY A 309 -3.49 10.39 7.61
C GLY A 309 -4.07 11.70 7.09
N SER A 310 -5.34 11.98 7.42
CA SER A 310 -6.09 13.16 6.98
C SER A 310 -5.72 14.46 7.70
N ALA A 311 -4.91 14.39 8.76
CA ALA A 311 -4.40 15.54 9.51
C ALA A 311 -5.47 16.62 9.82
N PRO A 312 -6.60 16.28 10.47
CA PRO A 312 -7.71 17.21 10.72
C PRO A 312 -7.26 18.50 11.45
N ARG A 313 -6.30 18.37 12.37
CA ARG A 313 -5.65 19.50 13.05
C ARG A 313 -5.16 20.59 12.09
N MET A 314 -4.54 20.23 10.96
CA MET A 314 -4.05 21.23 10.00
C MET A 314 -5.20 22.01 9.35
N ILE A 315 -6.37 21.39 9.17
CA ILE A 315 -7.55 22.09 8.67
C ILE A 315 -8.09 23.04 9.75
N GLU A 316 -8.22 22.55 10.98
CA GLU A 316 -8.73 23.33 12.12
C GLU A 316 -7.84 24.54 12.46
N GLU A 317 -6.52 24.40 12.37
CA GLU A 317 -5.54 25.47 12.61
C GLU A 317 -5.37 26.42 11.41
N GLY A 318 -6.08 26.20 10.30
CA GLY A 318 -5.95 27.01 9.08
C GLY A 318 -4.60 26.83 8.36
N LEU A 319 -3.97 25.66 8.55
CA LEU A 319 -2.69 25.26 7.95
C LEU A 319 -2.85 24.31 6.76
N GLY A 320 -4.08 24.00 6.34
CA GLY A 320 -4.35 23.04 5.25
C GLY A 320 -3.58 23.32 3.96
N ALA A 321 -3.45 24.59 3.57
CA ALA A 321 -2.68 25.00 2.38
C ALA A 321 -1.19 24.66 2.45
N TYR A 322 -0.65 24.44 3.65
CA TYR A 322 0.74 24.07 3.91
C TYR A 322 0.94 22.56 4.03
N ALA A 323 -0.08 21.75 3.72
CA ALA A 323 0.06 20.30 3.64
C ALA A 323 0.97 19.91 2.46
N ASN A 324 1.88 18.96 2.71
CA ASN A 324 2.89 18.53 1.74
C ASN A 324 2.32 17.48 0.77
N PRO A 325 2.24 17.75 -0.55
CA PRO A 325 1.67 16.81 -1.53
C PRO A 325 2.65 15.71 -1.98
N SER A 326 3.90 15.69 -1.49
CA SER A 326 4.94 14.76 -1.95
C SER A 326 4.53 13.28 -1.86
N SER A 327 3.82 12.87 -0.80
CA SER A 327 3.38 11.47 -0.63
C SER A 327 2.37 11.04 -1.69
N ILE A 328 1.37 11.88 -2.00
CA ILE A 328 0.35 11.56 -3.03
C ILE A 328 0.93 11.69 -4.45
N LEU A 329 1.91 12.57 -4.65
CA LEU A 329 2.66 12.67 -5.91
C LEU A 329 3.55 11.44 -6.12
N LYS A 330 4.18 10.92 -5.07
CA LYS A 330 4.92 9.66 -5.13
C LYS A 330 3.98 8.48 -5.44
N ALA A 331 2.78 8.46 -4.85
CA ALA A 331 1.75 7.47 -5.21
C ALA A 331 1.31 7.61 -6.69
N SER A 332 1.24 8.83 -7.21
CA SER A 332 0.95 9.11 -8.62
C SER A 332 2.05 8.59 -9.55
N GLU A 333 3.32 8.74 -9.16
CA GLU A 333 4.45 8.15 -9.88
C GLU A 333 4.36 6.62 -9.93
N MET A 334 4.07 5.99 -8.79
CA MET A 334 3.88 4.54 -8.72
C MET A 334 2.69 4.08 -9.59
N LEU A 335 1.61 4.85 -9.62
CA LEU A 335 0.45 4.59 -10.48
C LEU A 335 0.86 4.58 -11.96
N LEU A 336 1.55 5.64 -12.42
CA LEU A 336 2.01 5.74 -13.81
C LEU A 336 2.87 4.54 -14.19
N ARG A 337 3.80 4.13 -13.31
CA ARG A 337 4.64 2.96 -13.55
C ARG A 337 3.82 1.68 -13.66
N HIS A 338 2.82 1.51 -12.80
CA HIS A 338 1.96 0.32 -12.79
C HIS A 338 1.11 0.18 -14.06
N ILE A 339 0.65 1.30 -14.63
CA ILE A 339 -0.15 1.30 -15.88
C ILE A 339 0.72 1.36 -17.15
N GLY A 340 2.00 0.98 -17.08
CA GLY A 340 2.91 0.92 -18.22
C GLY A 340 3.48 2.27 -18.69
N MET A 341 3.25 3.36 -17.95
CA MET A 341 3.73 4.71 -18.27
C MET A 341 5.08 5.01 -17.60
N ALA A 342 6.02 4.07 -17.67
CA ALA A 342 7.30 4.13 -16.95
C ALA A 342 8.13 5.39 -17.25
N GLU A 343 8.19 5.83 -18.50
CA GLU A 343 8.90 7.07 -18.87
C GLU A 343 8.30 8.32 -18.19
N LYS A 344 6.97 8.37 -18.06
CA LYS A 344 6.27 9.47 -17.39
C LYS A 344 6.48 9.42 -15.88
N ALA A 345 6.50 8.22 -15.31
CA ALA A 345 6.87 8.00 -13.92
C ALA A 345 8.31 8.47 -13.64
N ASN A 346 9.26 8.14 -14.52
CA ASN A 346 10.65 8.59 -14.43
C ASN A 346 10.76 10.12 -14.51
N LYS A 347 10.02 10.76 -15.42
CA LYS A 347 9.95 12.23 -15.51
C LYS A 347 9.45 12.85 -14.20
N LEU A 348 8.39 12.31 -13.61
CA LEU A 348 7.85 12.78 -12.35
C LEU A 348 8.84 12.60 -11.19
N ALA A 349 9.43 11.41 -11.05
CA ALA A 349 10.43 11.13 -10.02
C ALA A 349 11.61 12.11 -10.11
N LYS A 350 12.17 12.29 -11.30
CA LYS A 350 13.29 13.20 -11.55
C LYS A 350 12.92 14.66 -11.22
N ALA A 351 11.74 15.11 -11.64
CA ALA A 351 11.30 16.48 -11.34
C ALA A 351 11.12 16.70 -9.83
N MET A 352 10.59 15.72 -9.10
CA MET A 352 10.49 15.78 -7.63
C MET A 352 11.87 15.81 -6.96
N GLU A 353 12.84 15.02 -7.45
CA GLU A 353 14.23 15.03 -6.98
C GLU A 353 14.92 16.39 -7.23
N GLU A 354 14.74 16.97 -8.42
CA GLU A 354 15.26 18.31 -8.75
C GLU A 354 14.64 19.39 -7.85
N CYS A 355 13.33 19.33 -7.59
CA CYS A 355 12.68 20.24 -6.66
C CYS A 355 13.27 20.16 -5.25
N ALA A 356 13.53 18.94 -4.76
CA ALA A 356 14.11 18.70 -3.44
C ALA A 356 15.58 19.17 -3.38
N ALA A 357 16.38 18.87 -4.41
CA ALA A 357 17.80 19.24 -4.47
C ALA A 357 18.00 20.77 -4.54
N GLU A 358 17.14 21.48 -5.28
CA GLU A 358 17.24 22.94 -5.38
C GLU A 358 16.72 23.67 -4.14
N GLY A 359 15.83 23.06 -3.36
CA GLY A 359 15.34 23.62 -2.09
C GLY A 359 14.63 24.96 -2.22
N LYS A 360 14.20 25.36 -3.44
CA LYS A 360 13.58 26.65 -3.72
C LYS A 360 12.17 26.78 -3.13
N VAL A 361 11.43 25.67 -3.09
CA VAL A 361 10.08 25.57 -2.54
C VAL A 361 10.05 24.41 -1.55
N VAL A 362 9.85 24.70 -0.27
CA VAL A 362 9.92 23.71 0.81
C VAL A 362 8.64 23.76 1.64
N VAL A 363 7.87 22.68 1.60
CA VAL A 363 6.61 22.57 2.34
C VAL A 363 6.87 21.95 3.72
N THR A 364 6.82 22.78 4.76
CA THR A 364 7.16 22.39 6.15
C THR A 364 5.95 21.97 6.98
N GLY A 365 4.72 22.13 6.48
CA GLY A 365 3.50 21.97 7.29
C GLY A 365 3.16 23.18 8.15
N THR A 366 3.92 24.27 8.07
CA THR A 366 3.75 25.49 8.87
C THR A 366 3.77 26.74 7.99
N LYS A 367 3.36 27.89 8.53
CA LYS A 367 3.28 29.15 7.78
C LYS A 367 4.63 29.72 7.36
N GLU A 368 5.71 29.25 7.97
CA GLU A 368 7.09 29.62 7.64
C GLU A 368 7.60 28.92 6.38
N GLY A 369 6.93 27.84 5.94
CA GLY A 369 7.23 27.15 4.69
C GLY A 369 6.33 27.59 3.54
N ASN A 370 6.51 26.94 2.39
CA ASN A 370 5.66 27.12 1.24
C ASN A 370 4.37 26.29 1.33
N THR A 371 3.38 26.69 0.55
CA THR A 371 2.14 25.97 0.36
C THR A 371 2.30 24.77 -0.58
N GLY A 372 1.40 23.79 -0.46
CA GLY A 372 1.33 22.66 -1.40
C GLY A 372 1.12 23.12 -2.84
N LYS A 373 0.35 24.20 -3.05
CA LYS A 373 0.13 24.81 -4.36
C LYS A 373 1.41 25.38 -4.97
N GLU A 374 2.20 26.14 -4.20
CA GLU A 374 3.49 26.65 -4.69
C GLU A 374 4.42 25.51 -5.08
N TYR A 375 4.41 24.40 -4.34
CA TYR A 375 5.18 23.21 -4.69
C TYR A 375 4.68 22.56 -5.99
N GLY A 376 3.36 22.40 -6.15
CA GLY A 376 2.77 21.86 -7.36
C GLY A 376 2.99 22.72 -8.60
N ASP A 377 2.90 24.05 -8.47
CA ASP A 377 3.26 25.01 -9.53
C ASP A 377 4.72 24.83 -9.94
N TYR A 378 5.62 24.76 -8.97
CA TYR A 378 7.05 24.59 -9.21
C TYR A 378 7.38 23.24 -9.86
N LEU A 379 6.73 22.18 -9.42
CA LEU A 379 6.89 20.85 -10.01
C LEU A 379 6.43 20.81 -11.47
N LEU A 380 5.30 21.45 -11.79
CA LEU A 380 4.81 21.56 -13.17
C LEU A 380 5.77 22.37 -14.05
N GLU A 381 6.41 23.42 -13.53
CA GLU A 381 7.46 24.14 -14.26
C GLU A 381 8.66 23.25 -14.61
N LYS A 382 9.05 22.34 -13.70
CA LYS A 382 10.13 21.37 -13.97
C LYS A 382 9.71 20.35 -15.01
N LEU A 383 8.51 19.79 -14.87
CA LEU A 383 7.95 18.83 -15.83
C LEU A 383 7.80 19.42 -17.23
N ALA A 384 7.48 20.70 -17.37
CA ALA A 384 7.39 21.37 -18.67
C ALA A 384 8.76 21.56 -19.37
N LYS A 385 9.86 21.46 -18.63
CA LYS A 385 11.24 21.62 -19.14
C LYS A 385 11.94 20.29 -19.44
N ALA A 386 11.35 19.16 -19.01
CA ALA A 386 11.92 17.80 -19.08
C ALA A 386 11.28 16.94 -20.19
#